data_AF-A0A963BH65-F1
#
_entry.id   AF-A0A963BH65-F1
#
_cell.length_a   1.000
_cell.length_b   1.000
_cell.length_c   1.000
_cell.angle_alpha   90.00
_cell.angle_beta   90.00
_cell.angle_gamma   90.00
#
_symmetry.space_group_name_H-M   'P 1'
#
loop_
_entity.id
_entity.type
_entity.pdbx_description
1 polymer ?
#
loop_
_entity_poly.entity_id
_entity_poly.type
_entity_poly.pdbx_seq_one_letter_code
_entity_poly.pdbx_strand_id
1 'polypeptide(L)'
;MTRFMAPRYFTPEQNGAVEQALKALNIGDDEGVRIFIIALEYELAEYENLGSSRQPEQQVPDSPAPPIEQLSQELATVASQLGQLPEASRLWLLNGLTGQDPFARVHDQAYLDAVVAELMRIASVCAAGQRPVPTENGLGDAEKHFIGVIAEAYYECFEARPCDSGGEPFTTLLQRIFEISGLHIRLNKDELDQILASIG
;
A
#
# COMPACT_ATOMS: atom_id res chain seq x y z
N MET A 1 8.58 -19.59 -16.91
CA MET A 1 7.84 -20.65 -16.20
C MET A 1 6.64 -19.97 -15.56
N THR A 2 5.46 -20.07 -16.15
CA THR A 2 4.21 -19.57 -15.56
C THR A 2 3.83 -20.49 -14.40
N ARG A 3 3.89 -19.98 -13.18
CA ARG A 3 3.41 -20.69 -11.99
C ARG A 3 1.89 -20.72 -12.08
N PHE A 4 1.29 -21.90 -12.22
CA PHE A 4 -0.16 -22.04 -12.15
C PHE A 4 -0.59 -21.71 -10.72
N MET A 5 -1.32 -20.61 -10.55
CA MET A 5 -1.83 -20.17 -9.26
C MET A 5 -3.32 -20.50 -9.19
N ALA A 6 -3.74 -21.13 -8.10
CA ALA A 6 -5.17 -21.37 -7.88
C ALA A 6 -5.83 -20.04 -7.46
N PRO A 7 -7.02 -19.71 -7.98
CA PRO A 7 -7.72 -18.51 -7.60
C PRO A 7 -8.18 -18.59 -6.14
N ARG A 8 -8.29 -17.43 -5.50
CA ARG A 8 -8.90 -17.31 -4.18
C ARG A 8 -10.40 -17.20 -4.38
N TYR A 9 -11.08 -18.34 -4.35
CA TYR A 9 -12.53 -18.37 -4.50
C TYR A 9 -13.23 -17.53 -3.42
N PHE A 10 -14.13 -16.67 -3.85
CA PHE A 10 -15.05 -16.00 -2.94
C PHE A 10 -16.03 -17.00 -2.32
N THR A 11 -16.46 -16.72 -1.08
CA THR A 11 -17.65 -17.40 -0.56
C THR A 11 -18.88 -16.99 -1.38
N PRO A 12 -19.96 -17.78 -1.38
CA PRO A 12 -21.20 -17.38 -2.04
C PRO A 12 -21.73 -16.01 -1.57
N GLU A 13 -21.52 -15.65 -0.29
CA GLU A 13 -21.91 -14.32 0.20
C GLU A 13 -21.03 -13.21 -0.37
N GLN A 14 -19.70 -13.42 -0.43
CA GLN A 14 -18.78 -12.44 -0.99
C GLN A 14 -19.03 -12.24 -2.49
N ASN A 15 -19.24 -13.34 -3.23
CA ASN A 15 -19.55 -13.30 -4.65
C ASN A 15 -20.84 -12.50 -4.90
N GLY A 16 -21.92 -12.84 -4.17
CA GLY A 16 -23.18 -12.09 -4.25
C GLY A 16 -23.05 -10.62 -3.85
N ALA A 17 -22.14 -10.28 -2.91
CA ALA A 17 -21.88 -8.89 -2.53
C ALA A 17 -21.16 -8.10 -3.64
N VAL A 18 -20.21 -8.72 -4.35
CA VAL A 18 -19.53 -8.11 -5.50
C VAL A 18 -20.52 -7.92 -6.66
N GLU A 19 -21.32 -8.93 -6.98
CA GLU A 19 -22.40 -8.82 -7.98
C GLU A 19 -23.38 -7.69 -7.63
N GLN A 20 -23.80 -7.61 -6.37
CA GLN A 20 -24.69 -6.55 -5.90
C GLN A 20 -24.05 -5.17 -6.00
N ALA A 21 -22.75 -5.03 -5.71
CA ALA A 21 -22.03 -3.78 -5.84
C ALA A 21 -21.96 -3.32 -7.31
N LEU A 22 -21.60 -4.23 -8.23
CA LEU A 22 -21.56 -3.96 -9.67
C LEU A 22 -22.95 -3.55 -10.20
N LYS A 23 -24.01 -4.27 -9.78
CA LYS A 23 -25.39 -3.95 -10.15
C LYS A 23 -25.88 -2.63 -9.58
N ALA A 24 -25.53 -2.30 -8.35
CA ALA A 24 -25.90 -1.03 -7.72
C ALA A 24 -25.26 0.18 -8.44
N LEU A 25 -24.10 -0.04 -9.06
CA LEU A 25 -23.41 0.95 -9.86
C LEU A 25 -23.81 0.91 -11.35
N ASN A 26 -24.72 0.00 -11.74
CA ASN A 26 -25.17 -0.22 -13.11
C ASN A 26 -24.00 -0.53 -14.08
N ILE A 27 -23.08 -1.40 -13.63
CA ILE A 27 -21.87 -1.78 -14.36
C ILE A 27 -22.03 -3.20 -14.92
N GLY A 28 -21.75 -3.35 -16.22
CA GLY A 28 -21.65 -4.64 -16.90
C GLY A 28 -22.97 -5.36 -17.13
N ASP A 29 -22.93 -6.35 -18.02
CA ASP A 29 -23.95 -7.39 -18.11
C ASP A 29 -23.55 -8.62 -17.29
N ASP A 30 -24.43 -9.61 -17.19
CA ASP A 30 -24.21 -10.81 -16.36
C ASP A 30 -22.92 -11.55 -16.75
N GLU A 31 -22.53 -11.50 -18.02
CA GLU A 31 -21.33 -12.17 -18.52
C GLU A 31 -20.05 -11.40 -18.17
N GLY A 32 -20.02 -10.09 -18.38
CA GLY A 32 -18.91 -9.22 -17.98
C GLY A 32 -18.69 -9.26 -16.46
N VAL A 33 -19.76 -9.25 -15.67
CA VAL A 33 -19.69 -9.39 -14.20
C VAL A 33 -19.02 -10.71 -13.81
N ARG A 34 -19.42 -11.82 -14.44
CA ARG A 34 -18.86 -13.15 -14.16
C ARG A 34 -17.37 -13.23 -14.50
N ILE A 35 -16.97 -12.70 -15.66
CA ILE A 35 -15.56 -12.68 -16.10
C ILE A 35 -14.73 -11.81 -15.15
N PHE A 36 -15.24 -10.64 -14.77
CA PHE A 36 -14.58 -9.73 -13.85
C PHE A 36 -14.37 -10.36 -12.46
N ILE A 37 -15.37 -11.06 -11.93
CA ILE A 37 -15.24 -11.75 -10.63
C ILE A 37 -14.16 -12.84 -10.70
N ILE A 38 -14.09 -13.61 -11.78
CA ILE A 38 -13.06 -14.62 -11.96
C ILE A 38 -11.67 -13.96 -11.98
N ALA A 39 -11.50 -12.88 -12.76
CA ALA A 39 -10.24 -12.13 -12.80
C ALA A 39 -9.85 -11.63 -11.40
N LEU A 40 -10.81 -11.07 -10.65
CA LEU A 40 -10.61 -10.60 -9.29
C LEU A 40 -10.17 -11.73 -8.32
N GLU A 41 -10.73 -12.93 -8.44
CA GLU A 41 -10.31 -14.08 -7.60
C GLU A 41 -8.86 -14.51 -7.87
N TYR A 42 -8.40 -14.43 -9.12
CA TYR A 42 -7.00 -14.68 -9.46
C TYR A 42 -6.08 -13.59 -8.92
N GLU A 43 -6.41 -12.33 -9.15
CA GLU A 43 -5.58 -11.20 -8.70
C GLU A 43 -5.48 -11.12 -7.17
N LEU A 44 -6.55 -11.45 -6.46
CA LEU A 44 -6.51 -11.55 -4.99
C LEU A 44 -5.55 -12.64 -4.50
N ALA A 45 -5.52 -13.79 -5.17
CA ALA A 45 -4.56 -14.84 -4.84
C ALA A 45 -3.12 -14.40 -5.10
N GLU A 46 -2.90 -13.56 -6.12
CA GLU A 46 -1.56 -13.07 -6.47
C GLU A 46 -1.08 -12.05 -5.44
N TYR A 47 -1.96 -11.10 -5.11
CA TYR A 47 -1.72 -10.10 -4.08
C TYR A 47 -1.37 -10.74 -2.72
N GLU A 48 -2.09 -11.79 -2.30
CA GLU A 48 -1.80 -12.51 -1.05
C GLU A 48 -0.45 -13.27 -1.10
N ASN A 49 -0.07 -13.82 -2.24
CA ASN A 49 1.22 -14.48 -2.42
C ASN A 49 2.38 -13.48 -2.37
N LEU A 50 2.20 -12.28 -2.93
CA LEU A 50 3.16 -11.18 -2.83
C LEU A 50 3.29 -10.69 -1.38
N GLY A 51 2.17 -10.60 -0.64
CA GLY A 51 2.16 -10.29 0.79
C GLY A 51 2.83 -11.36 1.66
N SER A 52 2.63 -12.63 1.33
CA SER A 52 3.24 -13.78 2.04
C SER A 52 4.75 -13.88 1.78
N SER A 53 5.22 -13.44 0.61
CA SER A 53 6.66 -13.40 0.27
C SER A 53 7.43 -12.27 0.96
N ARG A 54 6.74 -11.32 1.60
CA ARG A 54 7.36 -10.25 2.43
C ARG A 54 7.64 -10.67 3.87
N GLN A 55 7.40 -11.93 4.26
CA GLN A 55 7.80 -12.43 5.58
C GLN A 55 9.31 -12.70 5.55
N PRO A 56 10.18 -11.89 6.18
CA PRO A 56 11.60 -12.15 6.12
C PRO A 56 11.89 -13.38 6.98
N GLU A 57 12.40 -14.44 6.34
CA GLU A 57 13.34 -15.35 6.97
C GLU A 57 14.53 -14.54 7.52
N GLN A 58 14.39 -14.08 8.76
CA GLN A 58 15.51 -13.66 9.60
C GLN A 58 15.15 -14.00 11.05
N GLN A 59 15.17 -15.30 11.34
CA GLN A 59 15.52 -15.76 12.69
C GLN A 59 16.98 -15.33 12.93
N VAL A 60 17.15 -14.10 13.39
CA VAL A 60 18.41 -13.69 14.02
C VAL A 60 18.57 -14.58 15.26
N PRO A 61 19.76 -15.17 15.48
CA PRO A 61 20.01 -15.95 16.69
C PRO A 61 19.68 -15.12 17.92
N ASP A 62 19.13 -15.82 18.92
CA ASP A 62 18.61 -15.39 20.22
C ASP A 62 19.60 -14.49 20.98
N SER A 63 19.75 -13.24 20.54
CA SER A 63 20.21 -12.15 21.39
C SER A 63 18.96 -11.52 22.01
N PRO A 64 18.92 -11.33 23.34
CA PRO A 64 17.77 -10.69 23.97
C PRO A 64 17.55 -9.34 23.30
N ALA A 65 16.43 -9.20 22.59
CA ALA A 65 16.04 -7.94 22.00
C ALA A 65 16.07 -6.87 23.11
N PRO A 66 16.60 -5.66 22.85
CA PRO A 66 16.52 -4.59 23.82
C PRO A 66 15.04 -4.42 24.21
N PRO A 67 14.73 -4.18 25.50
CA PRO A 67 13.37 -3.93 25.93
C PRO A 67 12.74 -2.88 25.01
N ILE A 68 11.50 -3.10 24.56
CA ILE A 68 10.79 -2.19 23.63
C ILE A 68 10.82 -0.72 24.13
N GLU A 69 10.90 -0.55 25.45
CA GLU A 69 11.07 0.73 26.14
C GLU A 69 12.41 1.42 25.84
N GLN A 70 13.52 0.67 25.77
CA GLN A 70 14.83 1.19 25.38
C GLN A 70 14.83 1.65 23.92
N LEU A 71 14.21 0.87 23.02
CA LEU A 71 14.07 1.23 21.60
C LEU A 71 13.26 2.52 21.43
N SER A 72 12.16 2.67 22.17
CA SER A 72 11.36 3.90 22.19
C SER A 72 12.22 5.11 22.58
N GLN A 73 13.04 4.96 23.62
CA GLN A 73 13.85 6.07 24.13
C GLN A 73 15.01 6.44 23.19
N GLU A 74 15.64 5.45 22.56
CA GLU A 74 16.67 5.67 21.55
C GLU A 74 16.10 6.39 20.32
N LEU A 75 14.94 5.96 19.82
CA LEU A 75 14.27 6.59 18.67
C LEU A 75 13.87 8.04 18.95
N ALA A 76 13.30 8.31 20.13
CA ALA A 76 12.95 9.68 20.54
C ALA A 76 14.20 10.57 20.66
N THR A 77 15.31 10.01 21.14
CA THR A 77 16.60 10.73 21.25
C THR A 77 17.14 11.09 19.87
N VAL A 78 17.16 10.13 18.94
CA VAL A 78 17.63 10.36 17.56
C VAL A 78 16.74 11.38 16.85
N ALA A 79 15.42 11.27 16.98
CA ALA A 79 14.49 12.22 16.37
C ALA A 79 14.71 13.65 16.90
N SER A 80 14.91 13.80 18.21
CA SER A 80 15.22 15.08 18.83
C SER A 80 16.56 15.65 18.33
N GLN A 81 17.60 14.82 18.26
CA GLN A 81 18.91 15.23 17.75
C GLN A 81 18.85 15.67 16.29
N LEU A 82 18.13 14.93 15.44
CA LEU A 82 17.93 15.27 14.03
C LEU A 82 17.14 16.58 13.86
N GLY A 83 16.06 16.76 14.63
CA GLY A 83 15.24 17.97 14.58
C GLY A 83 15.94 19.24 15.13
N GLN A 84 16.97 19.07 15.96
CA GLN A 84 17.74 20.18 16.54
C GLN A 84 19.10 20.41 15.85
N LEU A 85 19.35 19.75 14.71
CA LEU A 85 20.60 19.94 13.99
C LEU A 85 20.79 21.42 13.58
N PRO A 86 21.97 22.00 13.85
CA PRO A 86 22.33 23.31 13.30
C PRO A 86 22.21 23.31 11.77
N GLU A 87 21.86 24.46 11.20
CA GLU A 87 21.63 24.61 9.76
C GLU A 87 22.79 24.08 8.90
N ALA A 88 24.03 24.37 9.30
CA ALA A 88 25.22 23.87 8.60
C ALA A 88 25.31 22.33 8.58
N SER A 89 25.04 21.68 9.72
CA SER A 89 25.07 20.21 9.84
C SER A 89 23.92 19.56 9.07
N ARG A 90 22.76 20.21 9.06
CA ARG A 90 21.57 19.78 8.34
C ARG A 90 21.78 19.85 6.82
N LEU A 91 22.29 20.97 6.32
CA LEU A 91 22.65 21.11 4.90
C LEU A 91 23.74 20.11 4.49
N TRP A 92 24.73 19.87 5.35
CA TRP A 92 25.75 18.84 5.10
C TRP A 92 25.14 17.45 4.96
N LEU A 93 24.24 17.07 5.87
CA LEU A 93 23.55 15.78 5.84
C LEU A 93 22.69 15.60 4.57
N LEU A 94 21.85 16.58 4.24
CA LEU A 94 20.95 16.53 3.09
C LEU A 94 21.71 16.45 1.75
N ASN A 95 22.80 17.23 1.63
CA ASN A 95 23.68 17.14 0.47
C ASN A 95 24.40 15.79 0.38
N GLY A 96 24.82 15.24 1.52
CA GLY A 96 25.42 13.91 1.58
C GLY A 96 24.45 12.81 1.12
N LEU A 97 23.20 12.84 1.60
CA LEU A 97 22.15 11.91 1.19
C LEU A 97 21.85 12.01 -0.30
N THR A 98 21.67 13.24 -0.80
CA THR A 98 21.42 13.47 -2.23
C THR A 98 22.58 12.98 -3.11
N GLY A 99 23.83 13.23 -2.69
CA GLY A 99 25.02 12.83 -3.44
C GLY A 99 25.29 11.33 -3.47
N GLN A 100 24.71 10.56 -2.53
CA GLN A 100 24.87 9.11 -2.44
C GLN A 100 23.64 8.32 -2.90
N ASP A 101 22.54 8.98 -3.27
CA ASP A 101 21.33 8.31 -3.73
C ASP A 101 21.38 8.04 -5.25
N PRO A 102 21.53 6.78 -5.69
CA PRO A 102 21.56 6.45 -7.11
C PRO A 102 20.21 6.71 -7.81
N PHE A 103 19.14 6.90 -7.04
CA PHE A 103 17.79 7.16 -7.53
C PHE A 103 17.44 8.67 -7.58
N ALA A 104 18.39 9.54 -7.22
CA ALA A 104 18.26 11.00 -7.29
C ALA A 104 16.97 11.54 -6.62
N ARG A 105 16.54 10.95 -5.50
CA ARG A 105 15.39 11.45 -4.73
C ARG A 105 15.72 12.79 -4.10
N VAL A 106 14.68 13.60 -3.90
CA VAL A 106 14.80 14.90 -3.24
C VAL A 106 14.95 14.68 -1.74
N HIS A 107 16.09 15.09 -1.18
CA HIS A 107 16.36 15.09 0.26
C HIS A 107 16.43 16.54 0.74
N ASP A 108 15.28 17.17 0.93
CA ASP A 108 15.16 18.55 1.40
C ASP A 108 14.72 18.60 2.88
N GLN A 109 14.34 19.80 3.35
CA GLN A 109 13.86 19.96 4.72
C GLN A 109 12.61 19.13 5.00
N ALA A 110 11.69 19.02 4.03
CA ALA A 110 10.45 18.28 4.19
C ALA A 110 10.73 16.78 4.36
N TYR A 111 11.73 16.26 3.64
CA TYR A 111 12.21 14.89 3.85
C TYR A 111 12.71 14.67 5.29
N LEU A 112 13.55 15.56 5.80
CA LEU A 112 14.08 15.43 7.17
C LEU A 112 12.98 15.55 8.23
N ASP A 113 12.04 16.48 8.04
CA ASP A 113 10.88 16.64 8.93
C ASP A 113 10.00 15.37 8.93
N ALA A 114 9.81 14.74 7.77
CA ALA A 114 9.08 13.49 7.64
C ALA A 114 9.81 12.33 8.37
N VAL A 115 11.13 12.24 8.25
CA VAL A 115 11.94 11.25 8.99
C VAL A 115 11.83 11.46 10.49
N VAL A 116 11.94 12.70 10.97
CA VAL A 116 11.80 13.03 12.40
C VAL A 116 10.39 12.67 12.91
N ALA A 117 9.35 13.03 12.15
CA ALA A 117 7.97 12.70 12.50
C ALA A 117 7.74 11.18 12.58
N GLU A 118 8.28 10.42 11.63
CA GLU A 118 8.15 8.96 11.61
C GLU A 118 8.91 8.31 12.77
N LEU A 119 10.12 8.77 13.08
CA LEU A 119 10.87 8.27 14.25
C LEU A 119 10.12 8.53 15.56
N MET A 120 9.51 9.71 15.72
CA MET A 120 8.69 10.04 16.90
C MET A 120 7.43 9.17 16.97
N ARG A 121 6.80 8.90 15.84
CA ARG A 121 5.63 7.99 15.78
C ARG A 121 6.02 6.58 16.18
N ILE A 122 7.10 6.02 15.63
CA ILE A 122 7.61 4.69 15.98
C ILE A 122 7.94 4.63 17.48
N ALA A 123 8.62 5.65 18.02
CA ALA A 123 8.90 5.76 19.45
C ALA A 123 7.61 5.71 20.27
N SER A 124 6.59 6.48 19.90
CA SER A 124 5.29 6.48 20.58
C SER A 124 4.58 5.13 20.54
N VAL A 125 4.66 4.39 19.43
CA VAL A 125 4.04 3.06 19.31
C VAL A 125 4.79 2.04 20.17
N CYS A 126 6.13 2.09 20.17
CA CYS A 126 6.95 1.26 21.05
C CYS A 126 6.68 1.57 22.54
N ALA A 127 6.56 2.84 22.92
CA ALA A 127 6.20 3.23 24.29
C ALA A 127 4.84 2.65 24.74
N ALA A 128 3.92 2.44 23.80
CA ALA A 128 2.63 1.80 24.05
C ALA A 128 2.69 0.26 24.09
N GLY A 129 3.88 -0.33 24.03
CA GLY A 129 4.08 -1.79 23.99
C GLY A 129 3.63 -2.43 22.67
N GLN A 130 3.39 -1.63 21.64
CA GLN A 130 2.94 -2.10 20.34
C GLN A 130 4.13 -2.21 19.37
N ARG A 131 4.03 -3.14 18.43
CA ARG A 131 5.02 -3.23 17.35
C ARG A 131 4.73 -2.13 16.33
N PRO A 132 5.71 -1.28 15.97
CA PRO A 132 5.50 -0.27 14.96
C PRO A 132 5.18 -0.95 13.62
N VAL A 133 3.94 -0.79 13.17
CA VAL A 133 3.57 -1.08 11.79
C VAL A 133 4.15 0.06 10.94
N PRO A 134 4.88 -0.25 9.85
CA PRO A 134 5.34 0.78 8.92
C PRO A 134 4.13 1.61 8.48
N THR A 135 4.19 2.92 8.66
CA THR A 135 3.32 3.81 7.88
C THR A 135 3.93 3.85 6.50
N GLU A 136 3.55 2.91 5.62
CA GLU A 136 3.85 3.07 4.20
C GLU A 136 3.16 4.37 3.76
N ASN A 137 3.96 5.41 3.55
CA ASN A 137 3.53 6.63 2.90
C ASN A 137 3.32 6.28 1.42
N GLY A 138 2.09 5.83 1.13
CA GLY A 138 1.62 5.52 -0.21
C GLY A 138 1.37 4.03 -0.43
N LEU A 139 0.69 3.71 -1.53
CA LEU A 139 0.49 2.34 -1.97
C LEU A 139 1.85 1.68 -2.27
N GLY A 140 2.09 0.50 -1.70
CA GLY A 140 3.24 -0.32 -2.08
C GLY A 140 3.10 -0.86 -3.52
N ASP A 141 4.19 -1.41 -4.05
CA ASP A 141 4.23 -1.91 -5.43
C ASP A 141 3.21 -3.02 -5.70
N ALA A 142 2.92 -3.85 -4.69
CA ALA A 142 1.93 -4.92 -4.81
C ALA A 142 0.50 -4.36 -4.88
N GLU A 143 0.20 -3.34 -4.07
CA GLU A 143 -1.09 -2.64 -4.11
C GLU A 143 -1.28 -1.89 -5.43
N LYS A 144 -0.22 -1.22 -5.92
CA LYS A 144 -0.20 -0.54 -7.22
C LYS A 144 -0.45 -1.51 -8.37
N HIS A 145 0.24 -2.66 -8.35
CA HIS A 145 0.07 -3.69 -9.35
C HIS A 145 -1.35 -4.27 -9.32
N PHE A 146 -1.84 -4.66 -8.14
CA PHE A 146 -3.18 -5.21 -7.96
C PHE A 146 -4.26 -4.25 -8.47
N ILE A 147 -4.20 -2.97 -8.10
CA ILE A 147 -5.16 -1.97 -8.57
C ILE A 147 -5.05 -1.78 -10.09
N GLY A 148 -3.84 -1.79 -10.63
CA GLY A 148 -3.61 -1.67 -12.07
C GLY A 148 -4.28 -2.80 -12.86
N VAL A 149 -4.07 -4.05 -12.45
CA VAL A 149 -4.66 -5.21 -13.13
C VAL A 149 -6.18 -5.24 -12.98
N ILE A 150 -6.72 -4.86 -11.81
CA ILE A 150 -8.17 -4.74 -11.63
C ILE A 150 -8.77 -3.63 -12.49
N ALA A 151 -8.07 -2.52 -12.68
CA ALA A 151 -8.48 -1.43 -13.56
C ALA A 151 -8.45 -1.85 -15.05
N GLU A 152 -7.45 -2.63 -15.47
CA GLU A 152 -7.41 -3.23 -16.81
C GLU A 152 -8.56 -4.23 -17.02
N ALA A 153 -8.76 -5.17 -16.08
CA ALA A 153 -9.86 -6.13 -16.14
C ALA A 153 -11.24 -5.44 -16.17
N TYR A 154 -11.38 -4.35 -15.42
CA TYR A 154 -12.59 -3.51 -15.45
C TYR A 154 -12.82 -2.91 -16.84
N TYR A 155 -11.78 -2.35 -17.46
CA TYR A 155 -11.86 -1.80 -18.81
C TYR A 155 -12.20 -2.89 -19.84
N GLU A 156 -11.54 -4.05 -19.78
CA GLU A 156 -11.78 -5.16 -20.71
C GLU A 156 -13.18 -5.77 -20.57
N CYS A 157 -13.69 -5.90 -19.33
CA CYS A 157 -14.99 -6.53 -19.09
C CYS A 157 -16.17 -5.58 -19.38
N PHE A 158 -15.98 -4.28 -19.20
CA PHE A 158 -17.10 -3.33 -19.20
C PHE A 158 -16.98 -2.22 -20.26
N GLU A 159 -15.88 -2.20 -21.03
CA GLU A 159 -15.55 -1.15 -22.01
C GLU A 159 -15.63 0.28 -21.43
N ALA A 160 -15.49 0.39 -20.11
CA ALA A 160 -15.63 1.62 -19.36
C ALA A 160 -14.28 2.02 -18.79
N ARG A 161 -13.85 3.26 -19.03
CA ARG A 161 -12.58 3.75 -18.48
C ARG A 161 -12.67 3.90 -16.96
N PRO A 162 -11.74 3.32 -16.19
CA PRO A 162 -11.64 3.57 -14.76
C PRO A 162 -11.20 5.02 -14.53
N CYS A 163 -11.91 5.75 -13.66
CA CYS A 163 -11.64 7.16 -13.35
C CYS A 163 -11.90 7.44 -11.85
N ASP A 164 -11.18 8.42 -11.29
CA ASP A 164 -11.30 8.88 -9.89
C ASP A 164 -11.93 10.28 -9.77
N SER A 165 -12.76 10.70 -10.72
CA SER A 165 -13.66 11.84 -10.48
C SER A 165 -14.51 11.49 -9.25
N GLY A 166 -14.40 12.25 -8.15
CA GLY A 166 -15.03 11.87 -6.88
C GLY A 166 -16.51 11.50 -7.04
N GLY A 167 -16.84 10.22 -6.83
CA GLY A 167 -18.18 9.65 -7.04
C GLY A 167 -18.33 8.70 -8.24
N GLU A 168 -17.26 8.42 -8.99
CA GLU A 168 -17.28 7.49 -10.12
C GLU A 168 -17.43 6.01 -9.71
N PRO A 169 -18.00 5.18 -10.60
CA PRO A 169 -18.27 3.76 -10.35
C PRO A 169 -17.02 2.96 -9.97
N PHE A 170 -15.86 3.25 -10.57
CA PHE A 170 -14.65 2.46 -10.36
C PHE A 170 -14.06 2.61 -8.95
N THR A 171 -13.86 3.84 -8.45
CA THR A 171 -13.35 4.05 -7.08
C THR A 171 -14.31 3.48 -6.03
N THR A 172 -15.62 3.63 -6.26
CA THR A 172 -16.64 3.07 -5.37
C THR A 172 -16.60 1.54 -5.36
N LEU A 173 -16.43 0.92 -6.54
CA LEU A 173 -16.29 -0.51 -6.70
C LEU A 173 -15.03 -1.03 -6.00
N LEU A 174 -13.87 -0.37 -6.18
CA LEU A 174 -12.62 -0.73 -5.50
C LEU A 174 -12.76 -0.73 -3.98
N GLN A 175 -13.37 0.32 -3.42
CA GLN A 175 -13.61 0.39 -1.97
C GLN A 175 -14.48 -0.80 -1.50
N ARG A 176 -15.53 -1.14 -2.23
CA ARG A 176 -16.38 -2.31 -1.92
C ARG A 176 -15.62 -3.62 -2.03
N ILE A 177 -14.79 -3.79 -3.04
CA ILE A 177 -13.95 -4.98 -3.19
C ILE A 177 -13.02 -5.12 -1.99
N PHE A 178 -12.39 -4.03 -1.53
CA PHE A 178 -11.51 -4.07 -0.35
C PHE A 178 -12.27 -4.46 0.92
N GLU A 179 -13.46 -3.89 1.13
CA GLU A 179 -14.34 -4.26 2.24
C GLU A 179 -14.74 -5.75 2.20
N ILE A 180 -15.14 -6.26 1.04
CA ILE A 180 -15.61 -7.65 0.87
C ILE A 180 -14.46 -8.66 1.03
N SER A 181 -13.28 -8.33 0.50
CA SER A 181 -12.08 -9.19 0.55
C SER A 181 -11.32 -9.11 1.87
N GLY A 182 -11.65 -8.12 2.72
CA GLY A 182 -10.94 -7.85 3.98
C GLY A 182 -9.58 -7.19 3.79
N LEU A 183 -9.34 -6.59 2.62
CA LEU A 183 -8.12 -5.86 2.33
C LEU A 183 -8.15 -4.47 2.96
N HIS A 184 -7.06 -4.08 3.60
CA HIS A 184 -6.91 -2.75 4.22
C HIS A 184 -5.97 -1.86 3.39
N ILE A 185 -6.32 -1.64 2.12
CA ILE A 185 -5.58 -0.75 1.23
C ILE A 185 -6.10 0.68 1.40
N ARG A 186 -5.21 1.63 1.69
CA ARG A 186 -5.54 3.06 1.76
C ARG A 186 -5.37 3.69 0.37
N LEU A 187 -6.48 4.04 -0.27
CA LEU A 187 -6.47 4.74 -1.55
C LEU A 187 -6.07 6.20 -1.33
N ASN A 188 -4.94 6.61 -1.90
CA ASN A 188 -4.59 8.02 -2.07
C ASN A 188 -5.00 8.45 -3.49
N LYS A 189 -5.71 9.57 -3.60
CA LYS A 189 -6.18 10.14 -4.86
C LYS A 189 -5.04 10.33 -5.87
N ASP A 190 -3.95 10.95 -5.44
CA ASP A 190 -2.82 11.28 -6.34
C ASP A 190 -2.12 10.01 -6.87
N GLU A 191 -2.11 8.93 -6.09
CA GLU A 191 -1.53 7.65 -6.51
C GLU A 191 -2.49 6.85 -7.39
N LEU A 192 -3.79 6.88 -7.09
CA LEU A 192 -4.81 6.25 -7.92
C LEU A 192 -4.84 6.92 -9.31
N ASP A 193 -4.83 8.26 -9.38
CA ASP A 193 -4.76 9.00 -10.64
C ASP A 193 -3.52 8.63 -11.46
N GLN A 194 -2.36 8.42 -10.81
CA GLN A 194 -1.15 7.95 -11.50
C GLN A 194 -1.28 6.53 -12.06
N ILE A 195 -1.86 5.61 -11.30
CA ILE A 195 -2.09 4.23 -11.76
C ILE A 195 -3.06 4.25 -12.94
N LEU A 196 -4.18 4.96 -12.83
CA LEU A 196 -5.20 5.03 -13.87
C LEU A 196 -4.69 5.73 -15.14
N ALA A 197 -3.82 6.74 -15.01
CA ALA A 197 -3.20 7.40 -16.16
C ALA A 197 -2.27 6.48 -16.96
N SER A 198 -1.79 5.38 -16.37
CA SER A 198 -0.96 4.38 -17.06
C SER A 198 -1.78 3.37 -17.87
N ILE A 199 -3.11 3.34 -17.66
CA ILE A 199 -4.05 2.43 -18.31
C ILE A 199 -4.81 3.23 -19.37
N GLY A 200 -4.35 3.13 -20.61
CA GLY A 200 -4.80 3.95 -21.76
C GLY A 200 -6.14 3.52 -22.35
#